data_AF-A0A954G2M4-F1
#
_entry.id   AF-A0A954G2M4-F1
#
_cell.length_a   1.000
_cell.length_b   1.000
_cell.length_c   1.000
_cell.angle_alpha   90.00
_cell.angle_beta   90.00
_cell.angle_gamma   90.00
#
_symmetry.space_group_name_H-M   'P 1'
#
loop_
_entity.id
_entity.type
_entity.pdbx_description
1 polymer ?
#
loop_
_entity_poly.entity_id
_entity_poly.type
_entity_poly.pdbx_seq_one_letter_code
_entity_poly.pdbx_strand_id
1 'polypeptide(L)'
;KDIYTIIQMAQDGSGERGDLEGNYSVEELNEMVSTMKKLIRVRDVILSVNREYIRSAAQSDDYRTEPAFKLQGSYRNMNRIAEKVFAVMNEKELETLIVSNYENDVQTLTSDAEANLLKFKELMGILTEAELQRWNDIKKSFRKNQQLKSVGGEDRMAQAILQLANVGEGLQDIRESMNAGINRLTAEKDSSLDLYAKEFAERFLHLSESLNAIQAALTTGTKDVTSLFEQSIKTRSAQPESAPAPAGEASATTSDDRITVVNKIPRSLLNVLETQFDLMQGWMQPLLTSSHANQAEFQELKDLVTRCMKDYNALIKRVDDE
;
A
#
# COMPACT_ATOMS: atom_id res chain seq x y z
N LYS A 1 -35.57 -6.92 41.81
CA LYS A 1 -36.21 -7.86 40.87
C LYS A 1 -36.59 -7.12 39.58
N ASP A 2 -37.32 -6.02 39.69
CA ASP A 2 -37.78 -5.18 38.58
C ASP A 2 -36.69 -4.71 37.62
N ILE A 3 -35.48 -4.38 38.11
CA ILE A 3 -34.35 -4.02 37.24
C ILE A 3 -34.02 -5.15 36.24
N TYR A 4 -34.01 -6.41 36.69
CA TYR A 4 -33.74 -7.55 35.82
C TYR A 4 -34.86 -7.74 34.79
N THR A 5 -36.12 -7.55 35.20
CA THR A 5 -37.27 -7.58 34.30
C THR A 5 -37.17 -6.47 33.23
N ILE A 6 -36.80 -5.24 33.61
CA ILE A 6 -36.60 -4.11 32.68
C ILE A 6 -35.44 -4.38 31.71
N ILE A 7 -34.35 -4.99 32.19
CA ILE A 7 -33.23 -5.42 31.32
C ILE A 7 -33.71 -6.45 30.30
N GLN A 8 -34.47 -7.47 30.72
CA GLN A 8 -35.03 -8.48 29.82
C GLN A 8 -35.99 -7.87 28.79
N MET A 9 -36.86 -6.96 29.23
CA MET A 9 -37.73 -6.18 28.33
C MET A 9 -36.92 -5.39 27.30
N ALA A 10 -35.80 -4.80 27.70
CA ALA A 10 -34.94 -4.01 26.82
C ALA A 10 -34.08 -4.86 25.85
N GLN A 11 -33.68 -6.07 26.23
CA GLN A 11 -32.86 -6.96 25.41
C GLN A 11 -33.69 -7.71 24.37
N ASP A 12 -34.76 -8.38 24.82
CA ASP A 12 -35.43 -9.42 24.03
C ASP A 12 -36.92 -9.11 23.81
N GLY A 13 -37.46 -8.09 24.48
CA GLY A 13 -38.89 -7.79 24.49
C GLY A 13 -39.76 -8.84 25.18
N SER A 14 -39.15 -9.82 25.87
CA SER A 14 -39.80 -10.99 26.46
C SER A 14 -40.30 -10.79 27.90
N GLY A 15 -39.93 -9.68 28.55
CA GLY A 15 -40.37 -9.42 29.92
C GLY A 15 -41.82 -8.97 29.96
N GLU A 16 -42.63 -9.62 30.81
CA GLU A 16 -44.04 -9.25 31.00
C GLU A 16 -44.20 -8.20 32.09
N ARG A 17 -45.14 -7.27 31.90
CA ARG A 17 -45.45 -6.23 32.90
C ARG A 17 -45.91 -6.82 34.24
N GLY A 18 -46.48 -8.04 34.23
CA GLY A 18 -46.93 -8.74 35.42
C GLY A 18 -45.81 -9.20 36.37
N ASP A 19 -44.56 -9.23 35.89
CA ASP A 19 -43.40 -9.65 36.70
C ASP A 19 -42.77 -8.50 37.50
N LEU A 20 -43.28 -7.27 37.35
CA LEU A 20 -42.84 -6.09 38.09
C LEU A 20 -43.53 -6.01 39.46
N GLU A 21 -42.75 -5.82 40.52
CA GLU A 21 -43.25 -5.61 41.88
C GLU A 21 -43.69 -4.16 42.11
N GLY A 22 -43.08 -3.21 41.39
CA GLY A 22 -43.42 -1.79 41.44
C GLY A 22 -44.66 -1.40 40.62
N ASN A 23 -45.43 -0.44 41.14
CA ASN A 23 -46.57 0.16 40.46
C ASN A 23 -46.11 1.28 39.51
N TYR A 24 -45.57 0.90 38.36
CA TYR A 24 -45.15 1.85 37.32
C TYR A 24 -46.28 2.14 36.33
N SER A 25 -46.42 3.40 35.94
CA SER A 25 -47.24 3.79 34.79
C SER A 25 -46.66 3.22 33.48
N VAL A 26 -47.47 3.21 32.41
CA VAL A 26 -47.00 2.72 31.10
C VAL A 26 -45.87 3.62 30.60
N GLU A 27 -46.01 4.91 30.83
CA GLU A 27 -45.09 5.96 30.43
C GLU A 27 -43.74 5.81 31.13
N GLU A 28 -43.73 5.64 32.45
CA GLU A 28 -42.50 5.39 33.22
C GLU A 28 -41.81 4.09 32.79
N LEU A 29 -42.59 3.04 32.54
CA LEU A 29 -42.03 1.76 32.09
C LEU A 29 -41.36 1.90 30.71
N ASN A 30 -42.02 2.58 29.78
CA ASN A 30 -41.45 2.84 28.46
C ASN A 30 -40.17 3.68 28.54
N GLU A 31 -40.14 4.67 29.43
CA GLU A 31 -38.96 5.50 29.69
C GLU A 31 -37.78 4.67 30.23
N MET A 32 -38.04 3.81 31.22
CA MET A 32 -37.03 2.92 31.81
C MET A 32 -36.50 1.91 30.78
N VAL A 33 -37.38 1.26 30.03
CA VAL A 33 -37.00 0.28 28.98
C VAL A 33 -36.21 0.96 27.87
N SER A 34 -36.65 2.14 27.40
CA SER A 34 -35.95 2.93 26.38
C SER A 34 -34.54 3.32 26.83
N THR A 35 -34.40 3.82 28.06
CA THR A 35 -33.10 4.18 28.63
C THR A 35 -32.21 2.94 28.76
N MET A 36 -32.75 1.82 29.26
CA MET A 36 -32.00 0.59 29.43
C MET A 36 -31.49 0.04 28.09
N LYS A 37 -32.32 0.07 27.04
CA LYS A 37 -31.93 -0.35 25.69
C LYS A 37 -30.72 0.44 25.17
N LYS A 38 -30.71 1.75 25.41
CA LYS A 38 -29.59 2.62 25.03
C LYS A 38 -28.34 2.33 25.85
N LEU A 39 -28.46 2.11 27.15
CA LEU A 39 -27.33 1.73 28.01
C LEU A 39 -26.72 0.39 27.61
N ILE A 40 -27.54 -0.58 27.20
CA ILE A 40 -27.08 -1.86 26.66
C ILE A 40 -26.30 -1.66 25.37
N ARG A 41 -26.79 -0.81 24.46
CA ARG A 41 -26.07 -0.43 23.24
C ARG A 41 -24.70 0.19 23.55
N VAL A 42 -24.63 1.12 24.51
CA VAL A 42 -23.38 1.75 24.97
C VAL A 42 -22.42 0.69 25.52
N ARG A 43 -22.92 -0.20 26.40
CA ARG A 43 -22.14 -1.32 26.95
C ARG A 43 -21.51 -2.16 25.82
N ASP A 44 -22.30 -2.51 24.81
CA ASP A 44 -21.83 -3.38 23.72
C ASP A 44 -20.74 -2.71 22.87
N VAL A 45 -20.83 -1.38 22.66
CA VAL A 45 -19.74 -0.61 22.04
C VAL A 45 -18.48 -0.66 22.91
N ILE A 46 -18.60 -0.32 24.20
CA ILE A 46 -17.46 -0.27 25.11
C ILE A 46 -16.77 -1.64 25.21
N LEU A 47 -17.55 -2.72 25.28
CA LEU A 47 -17.03 -4.09 25.27
C LEU A 47 -16.31 -4.42 23.95
N SER A 48 -16.83 -3.96 22.82
CA SER A 48 -16.19 -4.16 21.51
C SER A 48 -14.87 -3.41 21.41
N VAL A 49 -14.81 -2.16 21.90
CA VAL A 49 -13.57 -1.38 22.01
C VAL A 49 -12.56 -2.08 22.91
N ASN A 50 -12.98 -2.55 24.09
CA ASN A 50 -12.10 -3.24 25.01
C ASN A 50 -11.56 -4.56 24.44
N ARG A 51 -12.40 -5.31 23.71
CA ARG A 51 -11.98 -6.54 23.03
C ARG A 51 -10.93 -6.26 21.98
N GLU A 52 -11.12 -5.21 21.18
CA GLU A 52 -10.14 -4.82 20.16
C GLU A 52 -8.84 -4.30 20.78
N TYR A 53 -8.93 -3.54 21.88
CA TYR A 53 -7.75 -3.12 22.64
C TYR A 53 -6.91 -4.31 23.11
N ILE A 54 -7.54 -5.31 23.73
CA ILE A 54 -6.86 -6.53 24.19
C ILE A 54 -6.27 -7.30 23.01
N ARG A 55 -7.04 -7.48 21.93
CA ARG A 55 -6.58 -8.17 20.71
C ARG A 55 -5.35 -7.48 20.12
N SER A 56 -5.42 -6.17 19.96
CA SER A 56 -4.33 -5.36 19.43
C SER A 56 -3.11 -5.40 20.36
N ALA A 57 -3.28 -5.31 21.67
CA ALA A 57 -2.19 -5.35 22.63
C ALA A 57 -1.51 -6.74 22.72
N ALA A 58 -2.27 -7.82 22.47
CA ALA A 58 -1.74 -9.18 22.46
C ALA A 58 -1.01 -9.57 21.16
N GLN A 59 -1.13 -8.75 20.10
CA GLN A 59 -0.47 -8.98 18.82
C GLN A 59 0.96 -8.43 18.83
N SER A 60 1.94 -9.29 18.50
CA SER A 60 3.31 -8.82 18.25
C SER A 60 3.35 -7.89 17.05
N ASP A 61 4.19 -6.85 17.15
CA ASP A 61 4.34 -5.84 16.10
C ASP A 61 4.83 -6.44 14.78
N ASP A 62 5.65 -7.49 14.80
CA ASP A 62 6.18 -8.16 13.60
C ASP A 62 5.08 -8.74 12.70
N TYR A 63 3.96 -9.18 13.31
CA TYR A 63 2.84 -9.81 12.60
C TYR A 63 1.65 -8.88 12.44
N ARG A 64 1.83 -7.57 12.66
CA ARG A 64 0.73 -6.60 12.64
C ARG A 64 0.39 -6.16 11.22
N THR A 65 -0.89 -6.18 10.88
CA THR A 65 -1.40 -5.80 9.53
C THR A 65 -1.97 -4.38 9.47
N GLU A 66 -2.17 -3.76 10.62
CA GLU A 66 -2.74 -2.42 10.79
C GLU A 66 -2.09 -1.73 12.01
N PRO A 67 -2.18 -0.39 12.14
CA PRO A 67 -1.64 0.30 13.32
C PRO A 67 -2.21 -0.22 14.65
N ALA A 68 -1.44 -0.05 15.73
CA ALA A 68 -1.89 -0.47 17.06
C ALA A 68 -3.12 0.33 17.53
N PHE A 69 -4.18 -0.40 17.88
CA PHE A 69 -5.35 0.15 18.55
C PHE A 69 -5.07 0.31 20.05
N LYS A 70 -5.28 1.53 20.56
CA LYS A 70 -4.92 2.03 21.89
C LYS A 70 -6.11 2.60 22.66
N LEU A 71 -7.23 2.89 22.01
CA LEU A 71 -8.46 3.31 22.70
C LEU A 71 -8.96 2.19 23.62
N GLN A 72 -9.29 2.54 24.85
CA GLN A 72 -9.74 1.59 25.86
C GLN A 72 -11.24 1.71 26.11
N GLY A 73 -11.91 0.58 26.28
CA GLY A 73 -13.28 0.54 26.79
C GLY A 73 -13.26 0.37 28.31
N SER A 74 -13.39 1.46 29.06
CA SER A 74 -13.34 1.42 30.53
C SER A 74 -14.71 1.67 31.17
N TYR A 75 -14.86 1.26 32.44
CA TYR A 75 -16.03 1.61 33.25
C TYR A 75 -16.20 3.14 33.40
N ARG A 76 -15.10 3.92 33.30
CA ARG A 76 -15.16 5.39 33.33
C ARG A 76 -15.84 5.93 32.08
N ASN A 77 -15.58 5.32 30.92
CA ASN A 77 -16.29 5.64 29.69
C ASN A 77 -17.78 5.34 29.84
N MET A 78 -18.11 4.17 30.41
CA MET A 78 -19.50 3.80 30.67
C MET A 78 -20.20 4.85 31.53
N ASN A 79 -19.61 5.25 32.66
CA ASN A 79 -20.20 6.23 33.55
C ASN A 79 -20.41 7.58 32.87
N ARG A 80 -19.38 8.11 32.18
CA ARG A 80 -19.46 9.40 31.47
C ARG A 80 -20.53 9.44 30.39
N ILE A 81 -20.70 8.33 29.66
CA ILE A 81 -21.72 8.23 28.61
C ILE A 81 -23.10 8.05 29.26
N ALA A 82 -23.23 7.15 30.23
CA ALA A 82 -24.50 6.84 30.90
C ALA A 82 -25.14 8.06 31.55
N GLU A 83 -24.35 8.96 32.15
CA GLU A 83 -24.82 10.24 32.72
C GLU A 83 -25.54 11.15 31.71
N LYS A 84 -25.31 10.94 30.41
CA LYS A 84 -25.84 11.76 29.32
C LYS A 84 -26.86 11.02 28.45
N VAL A 85 -27.25 9.80 28.83
CA VAL A 85 -28.27 9.02 28.11
C VAL A 85 -29.64 9.41 28.63
N PHE A 86 -30.50 9.89 27.72
CA PHE A 86 -31.89 10.23 28.01
C PHE A 86 -32.85 9.35 27.21
N ALA A 87 -34.03 9.07 27.78
CA ALA A 87 -35.02 8.21 27.16
C ALA A 87 -35.54 8.74 25.81
N VAL A 88 -35.66 10.07 25.69
CA VAL A 88 -36.14 10.76 24.49
C VAL A 88 -35.15 10.71 23.31
N MET A 89 -33.88 10.37 23.56
CA MET A 89 -32.86 10.36 22.52
C MET A 89 -33.19 9.37 21.39
N ASN A 90 -32.85 9.74 20.16
CA ASN A 90 -32.85 8.82 19.03
C ASN A 90 -31.50 8.09 18.88
N GLU A 91 -31.43 7.13 17.96
CA GLU A 91 -30.22 6.32 17.75
C GLU A 91 -29.03 7.17 17.28
N LYS A 92 -29.25 8.16 16.40
CA LYS A 92 -28.17 9.02 15.88
C LYS A 92 -27.58 9.90 16.98
N GLU A 93 -28.43 10.41 17.87
CA GLU A 93 -27.98 11.19 19.04
C GLU A 93 -27.16 10.33 20.00
N LEU A 94 -27.58 9.08 20.23
CA LEU A 94 -26.83 8.12 21.04
C LEU A 94 -25.46 7.81 20.41
N GLU A 95 -25.43 7.52 19.11
CA GLU A 95 -24.19 7.28 18.38
C GLU A 95 -23.25 8.48 18.44
N THR A 96 -23.78 9.69 18.24
CA THR A 96 -23.02 10.95 18.32
C THR A 96 -22.42 11.13 19.71
N LEU A 97 -23.19 10.84 20.77
CA LEU A 97 -22.72 10.90 22.15
C LEU A 97 -21.54 9.94 22.39
N ILE A 98 -21.64 8.70 21.89
CA ILE A 98 -20.58 7.69 22.02
C ILE A 98 -19.33 8.13 21.24
N VAL A 99 -19.50 8.54 19.97
CA VAL A 99 -18.40 8.99 19.11
C VAL A 99 -17.68 10.18 19.74
N SER A 100 -18.43 11.19 20.22
CA SER A 100 -17.86 12.37 20.85
C SER A 100 -17.04 12.02 22.11
N ASN A 101 -17.47 11.04 22.91
CA ASN A 101 -16.64 10.59 24.05
C ASN A 101 -15.29 10.05 23.55
N TYR A 102 -15.30 9.18 22.54
CA TYR A 102 -14.06 8.58 22.02
C TYR A 102 -13.19 9.56 21.24
N GLU A 103 -13.77 10.56 20.58
CA GLU A 103 -13.02 11.67 19.97
C GLU A 103 -12.26 12.50 21.01
N ASN A 104 -12.82 12.69 22.21
CA ASN A 104 -12.10 13.35 23.29
C ASN A 104 -10.96 12.46 23.84
N ASP A 105 -11.19 11.16 23.99
CA ASP A 105 -10.17 10.24 24.49
C ASP A 105 -9.00 10.11 23.50
N VAL A 106 -9.29 10.11 22.19
CA VAL A 106 -8.29 9.93 21.14
C VAL A 106 -7.32 11.10 21.01
N GLN A 107 -7.70 12.31 21.42
CA GLN A 107 -6.83 13.50 21.38
C GLN A 107 -5.54 13.29 22.19
N THR A 108 -5.60 12.48 23.25
CA THR A 108 -4.43 12.14 24.07
C THR A 108 -3.42 11.24 23.36
N LEU A 109 -3.81 10.61 22.24
CA LEU A 109 -2.97 9.69 21.47
C LEU A 109 -2.09 10.39 20.43
N THR A 110 -2.18 11.71 20.27
CA THR A 110 -1.31 12.53 19.40
C THR A 110 -1.24 11.99 17.95
N SER A 111 -0.11 11.44 17.53
CA SER A 111 0.11 10.89 16.19
C SER A 111 -0.75 9.67 15.86
N ASP A 112 -1.16 8.90 16.87
CA ASP A 112 -1.97 7.70 16.67
C ASP A 112 -3.47 7.99 16.63
N ALA A 113 -3.87 9.27 16.75
CA ALA A 113 -5.26 9.66 16.92
C ALA A 113 -6.12 9.31 15.70
N GLU A 114 -5.64 9.63 14.50
CA GLU A 114 -6.37 9.37 13.26
C GLU A 114 -6.64 7.88 13.06
N ALA A 115 -5.60 7.05 13.14
CA ALA A 115 -5.71 5.60 12.96
C ALA A 115 -6.64 4.96 13.99
N ASN A 116 -6.56 5.39 15.26
CA ASN A 116 -7.40 4.89 16.33
C ASN A 116 -8.88 5.27 16.17
N LEU A 117 -9.14 6.52 15.76
CA LEU A 117 -10.52 6.97 15.54
C LEU A 117 -11.16 6.25 14.35
N LEU A 118 -10.42 6.08 13.24
CA LEU A 118 -10.90 5.34 12.07
C LEU A 118 -11.17 3.86 12.41
N LYS A 119 -10.27 3.21 13.15
CA LYS A 119 -10.49 1.84 13.65
C LYS A 119 -11.73 1.75 14.55
N PHE A 120 -11.92 2.72 15.44
CA PHE A 120 -13.12 2.79 16.28
C PHE A 120 -14.41 2.91 15.45
N LYS A 121 -14.42 3.80 14.44
CA LYS A 121 -15.56 3.93 13.51
C LYS A 121 -15.79 2.65 12.68
N GLU A 122 -14.72 1.92 12.33
CA GLU A 122 -14.80 0.60 11.70
C GLU A 122 -15.51 -0.41 12.60
N LEU A 123 -15.13 -0.50 13.88
CA LEU A 123 -15.76 -1.39 14.87
C LEU A 123 -17.25 -1.08 15.07
N MET A 124 -17.61 0.20 14.99
CA MET A 124 -18.99 0.67 15.09
C MET A 124 -19.81 0.47 13.80
N GLY A 125 -19.15 0.23 12.66
CA GLY A 125 -19.80 0.10 11.35
C GLY A 125 -20.31 1.43 10.77
N ILE A 126 -19.76 2.56 11.19
CA ILE A 126 -20.24 3.92 10.82
C ILE A 126 -19.25 4.71 9.94
N LEU A 127 -18.27 4.04 9.34
CA LEU A 127 -17.31 4.69 8.44
C LEU A 127 -18.02 5.27 7.21
N THR A 128 -17.72 6.53 6.91
CA THR A 128 -18.04 7.09 5.59
C THR A 128 -17.13 6.53 4.52
N GLU A 129 -17.50 6.67 3.25
CA GLU A 129 -16.70 6.19 2.11
C GLU A 129 -15.30 6.84 2.08
N ALA A 130 -15.23 8.14 2.37
CA ALA A 130 -13.96 8.88 2.46
C ALA A 130 -13.07 8.37 3.62
N GLU A 131 -13.67 8.11 4.78
CA GLU A 131 -12.95 7.58 5.94
C GLU A 131 -12.47 6.14 5.72
N LEU A 132 -13.28 5.32 5.04
CA LEU A 132 -12.90 3.95 4.67
C LEU A 132 -11.69 3.96 3.72
N GLN A 133 -11.70 4.83 2.71
CA GLN A 133 -10.56 5.00 1.81
C GLN A 133 -9.31 5.43 2.60
N ARG A 134 -9.45 6.46 3.45
CA ARG A 134 -8.35 6.94 4.30
C ARG A 134 -7.80 5.85 5.21
N TRP A 135 -8.68 5.04 5.80
CA TRP A 135 -8.29 3.91 6.64
C TRP A 135 -7.52 2.84 5.86
N ASN A 136 -7.94 2.54 4.62
CA ASN A 136 -7.24 1.61 3.75
C ASN A 136 -5.85 2.13 3.35
N ASP A 137 -5.71 3.42 3.08
CA ASP A 137 -4.42 4.05 2.76
C ASP A 137 -3.45 3.99 3.95
N ILE A 138 -3.95 4.21 5.17
CA ILE A 138 -3.18 4.07 6.41
C ILE A 138 -2.73 2.61 6.59
N LYS A 139 -3.62 1.63 6.41
CA LYS A 139 -3.26 0.19 6.47
C LYS A 139 -2.23 -0.20 5.40
N LYS A 140 -2.33 0.34 4.17
CA LYS A 140 -1.34 0.10 3.10
C LYS A 140 0.03 0.65 3.49
N SER A 141 0.06 1.91 3.95
CA SER A 141 1.30 2.58 4.38
C SER A 141 1.93 1.89 5.58
N PHE A 142 1.12 1.46 6.55
CA PHE A 142 1.58 0.71 7.72
C PHE A 142 2.24 -0.62 7.32
N ARG A 143 1.59 -1.42 6.47
CA ARG A 143 2.17 -2.70 6.00
C ARG A 143 3.48 -2.50 5.24
N LYS A 144 3.57 -1.48 4.39
CA LYS A 144 4.81 -1.12 3.69
C LYS A 144 5.92 -0.79 4.70
N ASN A 145 5.63 0.05 5.69
CA ASN A 145 6.59 0.41 6.73
C ASN A 145 6.96 -0.79 7.62
N GLN A 146 6.03 -1.69 7.91
CA GLN A 146 6.28 -2.92 8.67
C GLN A 146 7.22 -3.86 7.93
N GLN A 147 7.05 -4.02 6.61
CA GLN A 147 7.98 -4.79 5.77
C GLN A 147 9.38 -4.17 5.77
N LEU A 148 9.49 -2.85 5.68
CA LEU A 148 10.77 -2.14 5.76
C LEU A 148 11.43 -2.33 7.14
N LYS A 149 10.66 -2.31 8.23
CA LYS A 149 11.15 -2.52 9.61
C LYS A 149 11.58 -3.95 9.88
N SER A 150 10.84 -4.95 9.37
CA SER A 150 11.19 -6.37 9.52
C SER A 150 12.48 -6.75 8.78
N VAL A 151 12.92 -5.91 7.84
CA VAL A 151 14.19 -6.01 7.12
C VAL A 151 15.30 -5.20 7.83
N GLY A 152 14.99 -4.54 8.94
CA GLY A 152 15.87 -3.64 9.69
C GLY A 152 16.75 -4.34 10.72
N GLY A 153 17.78 -5.02 10.24
CA GLY A 153 19.01 -5.35 10.96
C GLY A 153 20.19 -5.37 9.99
N GLU A 154 20.98 -4.28 9.96
CA GLU A 154 22.26 -4.05 9.23
C GLU A 154 22.39 -4.34 7.71
N ASP A 155 21.47 -5.01 7.03
CA ASP A 155 21.71 -5.40 5.63
C ASP A 155 21.28 -4.35 4.60
N ARG A 156 22.24 -3.50 4.20
CA ARG A 156 22.14 -2.62 3.02
C ARG A 156 21.70 -3.36 1.75
N MET A 157 21.98 -4.66 1.67
CA MET A 157 21.55 -5.53 0.58
C MET A 157 20.03 -5.78 0.59
N ALA A 158 19.43 -5.94 1.78
CA ALA A 158 17.99 -6.13 1.90
C ALA A 158 17.22 -4.84 1.60
N GLN A 159 17.81 -3.67 1.92
CA GLN A 159 17.32 -2.38 1.44
C GLN A 159 17.40 -2.25 -0.09
N ALA A 160 18.47 -2.74 -0.73
CA ALA A 160 18.59 -2.74 -2.19
C ALA A 160 17.54 -3.67 -2.85
N ILE A 161 17.29 -4.85 -2.25
CA ILE A 161 16.25 -5.78 -2.70
C ILE A 161 14.85 -5.15 -2.58
N LEU A 162 14.58 -4.41 -1.50
CA LEU A 162 13.33 -3.66 -1.33
C LEU A 162 13.20 -2.51 -2.33
N GLN A 163 14.27 -1.79 -2.65
CA GLN A 163 14.25 -0.77 -3.70
C GLN A 163 13.95 -1.40 -5.07
N LEU A 164 14.55 -2.56 -5.38
CA LEU A 164 14.27 -3.31 -6.59
C LEU A 164 12.82 -3.84 -6.64
N ALA A 165 12.27 -4.28 -5.51
CA ALA A 165 10.87 -4.70 -5.40
C ALA A 165 9.90 -3.51 -5.60
N ASN A 166 10.19 -2.36 -4.99
CA ASN A 166 9.42 -1.12 -5.19
C ASN A 166 9.47 -0.64 -6.65
N VAL A 167 10.61 -0.81 -7.34
CA VAL A 167 10.73 -0.53 -8.78
C VAL A 167 9.84 -1.49 -9.58
N GLY A 168 9.80 -2.78 -9.23
CA GLY A 168 8.90 -3.75 -9.84
C GLY A 168 7.42 -3.38 -9.67
N GLU A 169 7.01 -2.93 -8.49
CA GLU A 169 5.64 -2.45 -8.23
C GLU A 169 5.33 -1.17 -9.01
N GLY A 170 6.24 -0.19 -9.02
CA GLY A 170 6.08 1.05 -9.79
C GLY A 170 5.97 0.81 -11.30
N LEU A 171 6.72 -0.14 -11.85
CA LEU A 171 6.60 -0.55 -13.25
C LEU A 171 5.24 -1.22 -13.54
N GLN A 172 4.68 -1.94 -12.56
CA GLN A 172 3.36 -2.54 -12.69
C GLN A 172 2.23 -1.52 -12.63
N ASP A 173 2.31 -0.52 -11.75
CA ASP A 173 1.37 0.61 -11.69
C ASP A 173 1.41 1.43 -12.99
N ILE A 174 2.60 1.68 -13.54
CA ILE A 174 2.77 2.34 -14.84
C ILE A 174 2.11 1.51 -15.95
N ARG A 175 2.32 0.19 -15.97
CA ARG A 175 1.68 -0.71 -16.94
C ARG A 175 0.15 -0.66 -16.84
N GLU A 176 -0.41 -0.70 -15.64
CA GLU A 176 -1.86 -0.68 -15.42
C GLU A 176 -2.48 0.66 -15.86
N SER A 177 -1.85 1.78 -15.51
CA SER A 177 -2.25 3.12 -15.95
C SER A 177 -2.18 3.27 -17.47
N MET A 178 -1.11 2.77 -18.10
CA MET A 178 -0.95 2.81 -19.56
C MET A 178 -1.94 1.89 -20.29
N ASN A 179 -2.17 0.67 -19.81
CA ASN A 179 -3.18 -0.24 -20.38
C ASN A 179 -4.59 0.39 -20.33
N ALA A 180 -4.92 1.06 -19.22
CA ALA A 180 -6.16 1.81 -19.11
C ALA A 180 -6.24 2.99 -20.11
N GLY A 181 -5.12 3.68 -20.34
CA GLY A 181 -5.01 4.75 -21.34
C GLY A 181 -5.19 4.26 -22.78
N ILE A 182 -4.59 3.13 -23.15
CA ILE A 182 -4.70 2.54 -24.49
C ILE A 182 -6.10 1.98 -24.74
N ASN A 183 -6.69 1.30 -23.77
CA ASN A 183 -8.06 0.81 -23.89
C ASN A 183 -9.04 1.97 -24.16
N ARG A 184 -8.80 3.17 -23.59
CA ARG A 184 -9.57 4.37 -23.93
C ARG A 184 -9.33 4.86 -25.35
N LEU A 185 -8.07 4.92 -25.80
CA LEU A 185 -7.71 5.34 -27.17
C LEU A 185 -8.27 4.40 -28.25
N THR A 186 -8.34 3.10 -27.99
CA THR A 186 -8.90 2.11 -28.93
C THR A 186 -10.43 2.02 -28.89
N ALA A 187 -11.08 2.55 -27.85
CA ALA A 187 -12.53 2.59 -27.72
C ALA A 187 -13.16 3.81 -28.42
N GLU A 188 -12.43 4.91 -28.57
CA GLU A 188 -12.83 6.05 -29.39
C GLU A 188 -12.63 5.73 -30.88
N LYS A 189 -13.72 5.28 -31.50
CA LYS A 189 -13.78 4.76 -32.86
C LYS A 189 -13.74 5.90 -33.89
N ASP A 190 -12.59 6.56 -34.05
CA ASP A 190 -12.39 7.57 -35.10
C ASP A 190 -11.45 7.07 -36.21
N SER A 191 -11.98 6.98 -37.43
CA SER A 191 -11.45 6.11 -38.51
C SER A 191 -10.12 6.53 -39.14
N SER A 192 -9.56 7.69 -38.77
CA SER A 192 -8.26 8.19 -39.27
C SER A 192 -7.08 7.86 -38.36
N LEU A 193 -7.33 7.45 -37.11
CA LEU A 193 -6.29 7.09 -36.13
C LEU A 193 -5.94 5.60 -36.13
N ASP A 194 -6.66 4.76 -36.89
CA ASP A 194 -6.58 3.30 -36.81
C ASP A 194 -5.22 2.74 -37.27
N LEU A 195 -4.52 3.42 -38.18
CA LEU A 195 -3.19 3.02 -38.67
C LEU A 195 -2.09 3.36 -37.63
N TYR A 196 -2.15 4.57 -37.06
CA TYR A 196 -1.23 5.01 -36.01
C TYR A 196 -1.49 4.28 -34.69
N ALA A 197 -2.75 3.99 -34.36
CA ALA A 197 -3.14 3.24 -33.18
C ALA A 197 -2.65 1.79 -33.27
N LYS A 198 -2.67 1.16 -34.44
CA LYS A 198 -2.11 -0.19 -34.65
C LYS A 198 -0.59 -0.21 -34.50
N GLU A 199 0.12 0.71 -35.15
CA GLU A 199 1.59 0.75 -35.05
C GLU A 199 2.06 1.11 -33.63
N PHE A 200 1.33 2.01 -32.96
CA PHE A 200 1.54 2.31 -31.55
C PHE A 200 1.21 1.11 -30.65
N ALA A 201 0.11 0.39 -30.91
CA ALA A 201 -0.26 -0.81 -30.16
C ALA A 201 0.75 -1.96 -30.32
N GLU A 202 1.32 -2.16 -31.52
CA GLU A 202 2.36 -3.16 -31.77
C GLU A 202 3.66 -2.79 -31.04
N ARG A 203 4.10 -1.53 -31.13
CA ARG A 203 5.26 -1.03 -30.37
C ARG A 203 5.03 -1.11 -28.86
N PHE A 204 3.79 -0.93 -28.42
CA PHE A 204 3.40 -1.03 -27.02
C PHE A 204 3.35 -2.47 -26.52
N LEU A 205 2.88 -3.43 -27.33
CA LEU A 205 2.93 -4.85 -27.00
C LEU A 205 4.38 -5.28 -26.75
N HIS A 206 5.30 -4.84 -27.60
CA HIS A 206 6.73 -5.08 -27.42
C HIS A 206 7.30 -4.39 -26.17
N LEU A 207 6.86 -3.18 -25.85
CA LEU A 207 7.25 -2.50 -24.61
C LEU A 207 6.73 -3.25 -23.37
N SER A 208 5.47 -3.67 -23.37
CA SER A 208 4.90 -4.46 -22.27
C SER A 208 5.60 -5.81 -22.12
N GLU A 209 5.99 -6.44 -23.22
CA GLU A 209 6.74 -7.70 -23.20
C GLU A 209 8.15 -7.48 -22.62
N SER A 210 8.82 -6.39 -23.00
CA SER A 210 10.12 -6.03 -22.42
C SER A 210 10.02 -5.71 -20.92
N LEU A 211 8.95 -5.04 -20.48
CA LEU A 211 8.68 -4.76 -19.06
C LEU A 211 8.39 -6.04 -18.29
N ASN A 212 7.67 -7.00 -18.88
CA ASN A 212 7.47 -8.32 -18.28
C ASN A 212 8.78 -9.10 -18.17
N ALA A 213 9.66 -9.03 -19.18
CA ALA A 213 10.98 -9.66 -19.15
C ALA A 213 11.87 -9.05 -18.05
N ILE A 214 11.84 -7.73 -17.89
CA ILE A 214 12.54 -7.02 -16.81
C ILE A 214 11.97 -7.43 -15.44
N GLN A 215 10.66 -7.47 -15.27
CA GLN A 215 10.02 -7.93 -14.03
C GLN A 215 10.37 -9.39 -13.69
N ALA A 216 10.37 -10.28 -14.69
CA ALA A 216 10.77 -11.67 -14.55
C ALA A 216 12.25 -11.80 -14.17
N ALA A 217 13.14 -11.01 -14.79
CA ALA A 217 14.55 -11.00 -14.48
C ALA A 217 14.83 -10.45 -13.06
N LEU A 218 14.15 -9.38 -12.65
CA LEU A 218 14.26 -8.83 -11.30
C LEU A 218 13.74 -9.79 -10.24
N THR A 219 12.59 -10.44 -10.47
CA THR A 219 12.02 -11.42 -9.53
C THR A 219 12.81 -12.72 -9.46
N THR A 220 13.45 -13.13 -10.56
CA THR A 220 14.35 -14.29 -10.57
C THR A 220 15.67 -13.95 -9.88
N GLY A 221 16.23 -12.78 -10.18
CA GLY A 221 17.46 -12.29 -9.54
C GLY A 221 17.30 -12.08 -8.03
N THR A 222 16.14 -11.61 -7.56
CA THR A 222 15.87 -11.50 -6.13
C THR A 222 15.75 -12.86 -5.46
N LYS A 223 15.07 -13.83 -6.09
CA LYS A 223 14.99 -15.23 -5.60
C LYS A 223 16.35 -15.92 -5.53
N ASP A 224 17.19 -15.75 -6.55
CA ASP A 224 18.54 -16.33 -6.57
C ASP A 224 19.39 -15.75 -5.43
N VAL A 225 19.32 -14.44 -5.21
CA VAL A 225 20.00 -13.77 -4.09
C VAL A 225 19.46 -14.25 -2.74
N THR A 226 18.14 -14.43 -2.59
CA THR A 226 17.55 -14.98 -1.36
C THR A 226 18.00 -16.42 -1.11
N SER A 227 18.06 -17.25 -2.16
CA SER A 227 18.50 -18.65 -2.03
C SER A 227 19.99 -18.79 -1.70
N LEU A 228 20.85 -17.95 -2.29
CA LEU A 228 22.28 -17.89 -1.95
C LEU A 228 22.50 -17.41 -0.52
N PHE A 229 21.68 -16.46 -0.05
CA PHE A 229 21.69 -16.01 1.33
C PHE A 229 21.28 -17.13 2.30
N GLU A 230 20.18 -17.84 2.04
CA GLU A 230 19.78 -19.01 2.84
C GLU A 230 20.85 -20.10 2.86
N GLN A 231 21.53 -20.33 1.75
CA GLN A 231 22.62 -21.29 1.64
C GLN A 231 23.85 -20.84 2.44
N SER A 232 24.14 -19.54 2.49
CA SER A 232 25.22 -18.96 3.31
C SER A 232 24.92 -19.03 4.82
N ILE A 233 23.67 -18.82 5.23
CA ILE A 233 23.22 -18.97 6.63
C ILE A 233 23.28 -20.44 7.07
N LYS A 234 22.89 -21.38 6.20
CA LYS A 234 23.04 -22.83 6.44
C LYS A 234 24.51 -23.27 6.55
N THR A 235 25.40 -22.66 5.78
CA THR A 235 26.85 -22.97 5.86
C THR A 235 27.47 -22.42 7.16
N ARG A 236 26.96 -21.30 7.68
CA ARG A 236 27.41 -20.69 8.94
C ARG A 236 26.92 -21.41 10.19
N SER A 237 25.82 -22.16 10.10
CA SER A 237 25.20 -22.91 11.20
C SER A 237 25.68 -24.36 11.34
N ALA A 238 26.63 -24.80 10.51
CA ALA A 238 27.14 -26.16 10.47
C ALA A 238 28.54 -26.36 11.11
N GLN A 239 29.04 -25.41 11.91
CA GLN A 239 30.25 -25.61 12.73
C GLN A 239 29.86 -25.96 14.18
N PRO A 240 30.23 -27.14 14.70
CA PRO A 240 29.96 -27.49 16.09
C PRO A 240 30.93 -26.79 17.06
N GLU A 241 30.37 -26.35 18.19
CA GLU A 241 31.05 -25.75 19.34
C GLU A 241 32.13 -26.66 19.94
N SER A 242 33.31 -26.09 20.21
CA SER A 242 34.21 -26.56 21.28
C SER A 242 34.92 -25.37 21.93
N ALA A 243 34.61 -25.10 23.21
CA ALA A 243 35.26 -24.13 24.09
C ALA A 243 36.48 -24.74 24.82
N PRO A 244 37.22 -24.02 25.69
CA PRO A 244 37.77 -22.66 25.60
C PRO A 244 39.32 -22.66 25.73
N ALA A 245 39.96 -21.51 25.48
CA ALA A 245 41.41 -21.29 25.48
C ALA A 245 42.13 -21.57 26.82
N PRO A 246 43.47 -21.76 26.77
CA PRO A 246 44.32 -20.88 27.58
C PRO A 246 45.55 -20.34 26.84
N ALA A 247 46.08 -19.25 27.40
CA ALA A 247 47.20 -18.44 26.92
C ALA A 247 48.56 -19.16 27.00
N GLY A 248 49.47 -18.84 26.06
CA GLY A 248 50.88 -19.24 26.10
C GLY A 248 51.66 -18.86 24.83
N GLU A 249 52.48 -17.82 24.95
CA GLU A 249 53.78 -17.52 24.30
C GLU A 249 54.11 -17.95 22.84
N ALA A 250 54.43 -16.91 22.04
CA ALA A 250 55.53 -16.78 21.06
C ALA A 250 55.88 -17.93 20.09
N SER A 251 55.64 -17.72 18.79
CA SER A 251 56.67 -17.26 17.82
C SER A 251 56.22 -17.55 16.37
N ALA A 252 56.79 -16.78 15.45
CA ALA A 252 56.37 -16.59 14.07
C ALA A 252 56.48 -17.83 13.16
N THR A 253 55.48 -18.00 12.29
CA THR A 253 55.68 -18.44 10.90
C THR A 253 54.74 -17.66 9.99
N THR A 254 55.34 -16.81 9.16
CA THR A 254 54.73 -16.17 8.01
C THR A 254 54.26 -17.23 7.01
N SER A 255 52.96 -17.35 6.79
CA SER A 255 52.41 -17.93 5.56
C SER A 255 51.74 -16.81 4.79
N ASP A 256 52.49 -16.32 3.80
CA ASP A 256 52.12 -15.51 2.65
C ASP A 256 50.61 -15.48 2.35
N ASP A 257 49.90 -14.51 2.94
CA ASP A 257 48.50 -14.23 2.61
C ASP A 257 48.50 -13.38 1.33
N ARG A 258 48.82 -14.04 0.23
CA ARG A 258 48.77 -13.45 -1.11
C ARG A 258 47.30 -13.22 -1.45
N ILE A 259 46.76 -12.08 -1.00
CA ILE A 259 45.45 -11.57 -1.40
C ILE A 259 45.48 -11.38 -2.91
N THR A 260 45.02 -12.41 -3.62
CA THR A 260 44.84 -12.32 -5.06
C THR A 260 43.53 -11.59 -5.24
N VAL A 261 43.61 -10.27 -5.46
CA VAL A 261 42.46 -9.46 -5.88
C VAL A 261 42.05 -9.94 -7.27
N VAL A 262 41.20 -10.97 -7.29
CA VAL A 262 40.54 -11.40 -8.51
C VAL A 262 39.45 -10.38 -8.77
N ASN A 263 39.80 -9.32 -9.49
CA ASN A 263 38.85 -8.38 -10.07
C ASN A 263 38.10 -9.10 -11.22
N LYS A 264 37.26 -10.06 -10.86
CA LYS A 264 36.30 -10.68 -11.77
C LYS A 264 34.92 -10.24 -11.32
N ILE A 265 34.27 -9.50 -12.19
CA ILE A 265 32.86 -9.14 -12.08
C ILE A 265 32.08 -10.44 -11.82
N PRO A 266 31.29 -10.54 -10.72
CA PRO A 266 30.48 -11.71 -10.44
C PRO A 266 29.61 -12.07 -11.65
N ARG A 267 29.45 -13.36 -11.98
CA ARG A 267 28.69 -13.78 -13.17
C ARG A 267 27.26 -13.23 -13.20
N SER A 268 26.65 -12.99 -12.04
CA SER A 268 25.35 -12.32 -11.93
C SER A 268 25.39 -10.87 -12.43
N LEU A 269 26.44 -10.13 -12.09
CA LEU A 269 26.69 -8.76 -12.54
C LEU A 269 27.08 -8.73 -14.03
N LEU A 270 27.76 -9.77 -14.51
CA LEU A 270 28.10 -9.95 -15.93
C LEU A 270 26.83 -10.20 -16.74
N ASN A 271 25.95 -11.11 -16.30
CA ASN A 271 24.66 -11.36 -16.93
C ASN A 271 23.77 -10.11 -16.92
N VAL A 272 23.78 -9.34 -15.82
CA VAL A 272 23.06 -8.06 -15.75
C VAL A 272 23.64 -7.07 -16.76
N LEU A 273 24.96 -6.89 -16.82
CA LEU A 273 25.58 -5.98 -17.78
C LEU A 273 25.34 -6.40 -19.24
N GLU A 274 25.35 -7.71 -19.52
CA GLU A 274 25.07 -8.27 -20.84
C GLU A 274 23.59 -8.05 -21.21
N THR A 275 22.67 -8.30 -20.29
CA THR A 275 21.24 -8.00 -20.45
C THR A 275 20.98 -6.49 -20.62
N GLN A 276 21.72 -5.63 -19.90
CA GLN A 276 21.63 -4.18 -20.03
C GLN A 276 22.21 -3.69 -21.37
N PHE A 277 23.23 -4.36 -21.92
CA PHE A 277 23.80 -4.06 -23.22
C PHE A 277 22.86 -4.48 -24.36
N ASP A 278 22.20 -5.63 -24.23
CA ASP A 278 21.17 -6.09 -25.17
C ASP A 278 19.93 -5.19 -25.13
N LEU A 279 19.52 -4.72 -23.95
CA LEU A 279 18.48 -3.70 -23.82
C LEU A 279 18.91 -2.39 -24.48
N MET A 280 20.14 -1.93 -24.23
CA MET A 280 20.67 -0.74 -24.90
C MET A 280 20.70 -0.91 -26.41
N GLN A 281 21.09 -2.07 -26.94
CA GLN A 281 21.04 -2.35 -28.37
C GLN A 281 19.61 -2.35 -28.90
N GLY A 282 18.67 -2.97 -28.18
CA GLY A 282 17.25 -2.99 -28.54
C GLY A 282 16.59 -1.61 -28.55
N TRP A 283 17.08 -0.67 -27.73
CA TRP A 283 16.58 0.71 -27.67
C TRP A 283 17.33 1.66 -28.62
N MET A 284 18.61 1.40 -28.89
CA MET A 284 19.40 2.17 -29.86
C MET A 284 19.08 1.79 -31.30
N GLN A 285 18.75 0.52 -31.59
CA GLN A 285 18.48 0.09 -32.96
C GLN A 285 17.32 0.87 -33.59
N PRO A 286 16.16 1.04 -32.93
CA PRO A 286 15.06 1.84 -33.47
C PRO A 286 15.40 3.32 -33.54
N LEU A 287 16.22 3.86 -32.63
CA LEU A 287 16.66 5.25 -32.68
C LEU A 287 17.64 5.53 -33.82
N LEU A 288 18.57 4.62 -34.09
CA LEU A 288 19.47 4.71 -35.24
C LEU A 288 18.67 4.54 -36.55
N THR A 289 17.74 3.59 -36.60
CA THR A 289 16.91 3.35 -37.79
C THR A 289 15.93 4.50 -38.03
N SER A 290 15.34 5.06 -36.96
CA SER A 290 14.46 6.24 -37.02
C SER A 290 15.23 7.51 -37.35
N SER A 291 16.45 7.69 -36.84
CA SER A 291 17.33 8.81 -37.23
C SER A 291 17.64 8.77 -38.74
N HIS A 292 17.87 7.58 -39.29
CA HIS A 292 18.10 7.41 -40.72
C HIS A 292 16.82 7.59 -41.56
N ALA A 293 15.67 7.13 -41.08
CA ALA A 293 14.36 7.35 -41.74
C ALA A 293 13.98 8.85 -41.75
N ASN A 294 14.13 9.53 -40.62
CA ASN A 294 13.87 10.96 -40.49
C ASN A 294 14.81 11.78 -41.39
N GLN A 295 16.08 11.37 -41.55
CA GLN A 295 17.03 12.08 -42.40
C GLN A 295 16.63 12.08 -43.88
N ALA A 296 16.04 10.98 -44.37
CA ALA A 296 15.54 10.90 -45.75
C ALA A 296 14.32 11.82 -45.96
N GLU A 297 13.35 11.78 -45.03
CA GLU A 297 12.16 12.64 -45.07
C GLU A 297 12.51 14.14 -44.96
N PHE A 298 13.49 14.50 -44.14
CA PHE A 298 13.97 15.88 -44.03
C PHE A 298 14.67 16.38 -45.30
N GLN A 299 15.35 15.51 -46.05
CA GLN A 299 15.93 15.90 -47.35
C GLN A 299 14.86 16.07 -48.41
N GLU A 300 13.85 15.19 -48.44
CA GLU A 300 12.73 15.33 -49.37
C GLU A 300 11.91 16.60 -49.11
N LEU A 301 11.64 16.91 -47.83
CA LEU A 301 10.98 18.15 -47.43
C LEU A 301 11.81 19.38 -47.83
N LYS A 302 13.13 19.33 -47.63
CA LYS A 302 14.04 20.41 -48.01
C LYS A 302 14.04 20.64 -49.52
N ASP A 303 14.02 19.58 -50.32
CA ASP A 303 13.96 19.67 -51.78
C ASP A 303 12.61 20.23 -52.26
N LEU A 304 11.51 19.82 -51.64
CA LEU A 304 10.16 20.36 -51.91
C LEU A 304 10.07 21.85 -51.56
N VAL A 305 10.57 22.26 -50.40
CA VAL A 305 10.59 23.68 -49.98
C VAL A 305 11.47 24.50 -50.93
N THR A 306 12.61 23.97 -51.34
CA THR A 306 13.52 24.65 -52.29
C THR A 306 12.86 24.82 -53.66
N ARG A 307 12.15 23.79 -54.14
CA ARG A 307 11.41 23.85 -55.40
C ARG A 307 10.25 24.84 -55.33
N CYS A 308 9.47 24.82 -54.25
CA CYS A 308 8.38 25.77 -54.00
C CYS A 308 8.88 27.22 -53.97
N MET A 309 10.01 27.49 -53.32
CA MET A 309 10.62 28.83 -53.30
C MET A 309 11.10 29.27 -54.69
N LYS A 310 11.62 28.34 -55.50
CA LYS A 310 12.03 28.63 -56.87
C LYS A 310 10.83 28.95 -57.76
N ASP A 311 9.76 28.18 -57.65
CA ASP A 311 8.53 28.38 -58.41
C ASP A 311 7.83 29.68 -58.00
N TYR A 312 7.80 30.00 -56.70
CA TYR A 312 7.29 31.27 -56.19
C TYR A 312 8.08 32.47 -56.73
N ASN A 313 9.42 32.40 -56.74
CA ASN A 313 10.25 33.45 -57.32
C ASN A 313 10.09 33.58 -58.84
N ALA A 314 9.85 32.46 -59.55
CA ALA A 314 9.55 32.49 -60.97
C ALA A 314 8.17 33.09 -61.26
N LEU A 315 7.20 32.86 -60.37
CA LEU A 315 5.87 33.45 -60.44
C LEU A 315 5.92 34.96 -60.20
N ILE A 316 6.66 35.42 -59.17
CA ILE A 316 6.91 36.84 -58.93
C ILE A 316 7.52 37.51 -60.17
N LYS A 317 8.56 36.90 -60.77
CA LYS A 317 9.17 37.45 -61.98
C LYS A 317 8.21 37.53 -63.16
N ARG A 318 7.32 36.56 -63.33
CA ARG A 318 6.30 36.60 -64.39
C ARG A 318 5.23 37.67 -64.15
N VAL A 319 4.91 37.97 -62.90
CA VAL A 319 3.95 39.02 -62.53
C VAL A 319 4.58 40.41 -62.61
N ASP A 320 5.90 40.53 -62.41
CA ASP A 320 6.65 41.79 -62.63
C ASP A 320 6.94 42.08 -64.12
N ASP A 321 6.85 41.07 -65.00
CA ASP A 321 7.06 41.19 -66.45
C ASP A 321 5.77 41.45 -67.26
N GLU A 322 4.59 41.55 -66.62
CA GLU A 322 3.30 42.03 -67.19
C GLU A 322 2.97 43.47 -66.74
#